data_AF-A0A7X9HNA3-F1
#
_entry.id   AF-A0A7X9HNA3-F1
#
_cell.length_a   1.000
_cell.length_b   1.000
_cell.length_c   1.000
_cell.angle_alpha   90.00
_cell.angle_beta   90.00
_cell.angle_gamma   90.00
#
_symmetry.space_group_name_H-M   'P 1'
#
loop_
_entity.id
_entity.type
_entity.pdbx_description
1 polymer ?
#
loop_
_entity_poly.entity_id
_entity_poly.type
_entity_poly.pdbx_seq_one_letter_code
_entity_poly.pdbx_strand_id
1 'polypeptide(L)'
;MDHSSDSKRAPELVFAEPTPLGLLGLALGCAALTPIAFGASLTPEGLRTAAAFCLLFGAGCQFLAGIMNFANKNLFGGTLFLAFSFNWMLNYMVLSGLAEGRAPDHGVLLAADACALVIFVVFTYGFGFFSKLLFLFLLDIDLLYLGKVINGATGTAALNLPIAVFTVALGVLSLYIAFAMLINPVANRRVFPVPGPAYRPAPATGFDASVRRTVLEILYRHFREHAFQEMPRDDFLRESRARLGEINVQPDVFYLAERRLVSITPAESPAWLKSLRLTAEGVDLYERTALGKSGSL
;
A
#
# COMPACT_ATOMS: atom_id res chain seq x y z
N MET A 1 6.00 27.48 -30.49
CA MET A 1 5.24 27.29 -29.25
C MET A 1 5.05 25.80 -29.10
N ASP A 2 5.90 25.19 -28.29
CA ASP A 2 5.98 23.75 -28.09
C ASP A 2 5.09 23.38 -26.91
N HIS A 3 3.86 22.96 -27.20
CA HIS A 3 2.96 22.41 -26.18
C HIS A 3 3.33 20.94 -25.98
N SER A 4 4.27 20.73 -25.05
CA SER A 4 4.65 19.42 -24.56
C SER A 4 3.42 18.66 -24.05
N SER A 5 3.27 17.43 -24.54
CA SER A 5 2.27 16.49 -24.07
C SER A 5 2.60 16.08 -22.64
N ASP A 6 1.88 16.65 -21.67
CA ASP A 6 1.95 16.23 -20.28
C ASP A 6 1.14 14.93 -20.09
N SER A 7 1.66 13.85 -20.70
CA SER A 7 1.35 12.50 -20.25
C SER A 7 1.74 12.48 -18.77
N LYS A 8 0.75 12.46 -17.87
CA LYS A 8 0.96 12.28 -16.42
C LYS A 8 1.82 11.03 -16.20
N ARG A 9 3.14 11.22 -16.21
CA ARG A 9 4.13 10.25 -15.79
C ARG A 9 3.72 9.90 -14.36
N ALA A 10 3.69 8.61 -14.02
CA ALA A 10 3.56 8.24 -12.63
C ALA A 10 4.59 9.07 -11.84
N PRO A 11 4.19 9.75 -10.75
CA PRO A 11 5.09 10.63 -10.03
C PRO A 11 6.37 9.86 -9.73
N GLU A 12 7.48 10.35 -10.26
CA GLU A 12 8.78 9.72 -10.09
C GLU A 12 9.11 9.76 -8.60
N LEU A 13 9.38 8.60 -8.00
CA LEU A 13 9.74 8.52 -6.59
C LEU A 13 11.05 9.30 -6.40
N VAL A 14 11.10 10.14 -5.37
CA VAL A 14 12.31 10.91 -5.03
C VAL A 14 13.41 9.97 -4.54
N PHE A 15 13.03 8.94 -3.80
CA PHE A 15 13.90 7.88 -3.30
C PHE A 15 13.46 6.52 -3.81
N ALA A 16 14.39 5.57 -3.87
CA ALA A 16 14.04 4.16 -4.03
C ALA A 16 13.05 3.71 -2.95
N GLU A 17 12.30 2.63 -3.23
CA GLU A 17 11.26 2.14 -2.32
C GLU A 17 11.81 1.84 -0.92
N PRO A 18 11.47 2.64 0.11
CA PRO A 18 12.20 2.61 1.38
C PRO A 18 11.55 1.68 2.43
N THR A 19 10.34 1.18 2.19
CA THR A 19 9.62 0.29 3.12
C THR A 19 10.42 -0.96 3.54
N PRO A 20 11.17 -1.65 2.66
CA PRO A 20 11.96 -2.81 3.05
C PRO A 20 13.01 -2.49 4.13
N LEU A 21 13.62 -1.30 4.09
CA LEU A 21 14.58 -0.87 5.11
C LEU A 21 13.92 -0.79 6.49
N GLY A 22 12.75 -0.14 6.57
CA GLY A 22 12.01 -0.02 7.82
C GLY A 22 11.60 -1.38 8.39
N LEU A 23 11.12 -2.28 7.54
CA LEU A 23 10.69 -3.63 7.94
C LEU A 23 11.86 -4.55 8.35
N LEU A 24 13.01 -4.46 7.68
CA LEU A 24 14.22 -5.19 8.10
C LEU A 24 14.71 -4.67 9.46
N GLY A 25 14.69 -3.35 9.67
CA GLY A 25 15.01 -2.74 10.95
C GLY A 25 14.10 -3.20 12.08
N LEU A 26 12.79 -3.21 11.83
CA LEU A 26 11.79 -3.75 12.76
C LEU A 26 12.06 -5.22 13.12
N ALA A 27 12.34 -6.05 12.11
CA ALA A 27 12.61 -7.46 12.33
C ALA A 27 13.83 -7.71 13.23
N LEU A 28 14.92 -6.96 13.00
CA LEU A 28 16.11 -7.04 13.85
C LEU A 28 15.83 -6.54 15.27
N GLY A 29 15.02 -5.49 15.43
CA GLY A 29 14.54 -5.02 16.74
C GLY A 29 13.74 -6.10 17.48
N CYS A 30 12.77 -6.73 16.83
CA CYS A 30 11.98 -7.83 17.39
C CYS A 30 12.85 -9.04 17.76
N ALA A 31 13.82 -9.40 16.92
CA ALA A 31 14.76 -10.47 17.21
C ALA A 31 15.60 -10.17 18.47
N ALA A 32 16.08 -8.93 18.62
CA ALA A 32 16.81 -8.50 19.80
C ALA A 32 15.96 -8.48 21.08
N LEU A 33 14.66 -8.20 20.98
CA LEU A 33 13.73 -8.27 22.11
C LEU A 33 13.32 -9.69 22.48
N THR A 34 13.50 -10.68 21.59
CA THR A 34 13.00 -12.04 21.83
C THR A 34 13.60 -12.68 23.09
N PRO A 35 14.93 -12.67 23.33
CA PRO A 35 15.50 -13.21 24.57
C PRO A 35 15.02 -12.49 25.84
N ILE A 36 14.69 -11.20 25.73
CA ILE A 36 14.12 -10.40 26.84
C ILE A 36 12.68 -10.82 27.11
N ALA A 37 11.86 -10.93 26.06
CA ALA A 37 10.45 -11.29 26.14
C ALA A 37 10.22 -12.71 26.72
N PHE A 38 11.15 -13.63 26.46
CA PHE A 38 11.13 -14.98 27.03
C PHE A 38 11.93 -15.12 28.34
N GLY A 39 12.44 -14.03 28.90
CA GLY A 39 13.12 -14.00 30.20
C GLY A 39 14.54 -14.58 30.22
N ALA A 40 15.12 -14.91 29.06
CA ALA A 40 16.42 -15.56 28.94
C ALA A 40 17.62 -14.60 29.10
N SER A 41 17.42 -13.29 28.92
CA SER A 41 18.52 -12.29 28.96
C SER A 41 18.17 -11.04 29.75
N LEU A 42 17.46 -11.20 30.88
CA LEU A 42 17.15 -10.12 31.83
C LEU A 42 18.37 -9.71 32.68
N THR A 43 19.49 -9.43 32.04
CA THR A 43 20.71 -8.90 32.66
C THR A 43 20.95 -7.46 32.20
N PRO A 44 21.70 -6.63 32.97
CA PRO A 44 22.06 -5.28 32.52
C PRO A 44 22.72 -5.25 31.13
N GLU A 45 23.62 -6.20 30.85
CA GLU A 45 24.27 -6.35 29.56
C GLU A 45 23.26 -6.72 28.47
N GLY A 46 22.39 -7.70 28.73
CA GLY A 46 21.34 -8.11 27.78
C GLY A 46 20.40 -6.97 27.43
N LEU A 47 19.96 -6.21 28.42
CA LEU A 47 19.11 -5.03 28.25
C LEU A 47 19.82 -3.92 27.46
N ARG A 48 21.09 -3.61 27.76
CA ARG A 48 21.87 -2.62 26.98
C ARG A 48 22.07 -3.06 25.53
N THR A 49 22.37 -4.33 25.30
CA THR A 49 22.51 -4.86 23.94
C THR A 49 21.19 -4.75 23.19
N ALA A 50 20.08 -5.20 23.77
CA ALA A 50 18.76 -5.07 23.16
C ALA A 50 18.40 -3.60 22.89
N ALA A 51 18.71 -2.69 23.82
CA ALA A 51 18.52 -1.25 23.63
C ALA A 51 19.27 -0.73 22.39
N ALA A 52 20.53 -1.12 22.19
CA ALA A 52 21.30 -0.70 21.01
C ALA A 52 20.63 -1.14 19.68
N PHE A 53 20.09 -2.36 19.62
CA PHE A 53 19.32 -2.82 18.47
C PHE A 53 18.01 -2.04 18.28
N CYS A 54 17.30 -1.73 19.38
CA CYS A 54 16.12 -0.86 19.35
C CYS A 54 16.46 0.51 18.74
N LEU A 55 17.58 1.11 19.10
CA LEU A 55 17.98 2.43 18.60
C LEU A 55 18.43 2.39 17.14
N LEU A 56 19.36 1.49 16.80
CA LEU A 56 19.99 1.50 15.47
C LEU A 56 19.08 0.93 14.39
N PHE A 57 18.46 -0.22 14.67
CA PHE A 57 17.65 -0.93 13.69
C PHE A 57 16.16 -0.64 13.86
N GLY A 58 15.65 -0.75 15.09
CA GLY A 58 14.24 -0.45 15.38
C GLY A 58 13.88 0.99 15.02
N ALA A 59 14.61 1.96 15.56
CA ALA A 59 14.38 3.38 15.32
C ALA A 59 15.08 3.88 14.05
N GLY A 60 16.39 3.73 13.94
CA GLY A 60 17.18 4.33 12.85
C GLY A 60 16.70 3.96 11.44
N CYS A 61 16.52 2.67 11.16
CA CYS A 61 16.04 2.23 9.84
C CYS A 61 14.61 2.73 9.55
N GLN A 62 13.72 2.70 10.54
CA GLN A 62 12.34 3.17 10.38
C GLN A 62 12.26 4.69 10.26
N PHE A 63 13.13 5.44 10.94
CA PHE A 63 13.22 6.89 10.79
C PHE A 63 13.53 7.27 9.35
N LEU A 64 14.60 6.67 8.79
CA LEU A 64 15.01 6.89 7.41
C LEU A 64 13.90 6.46 6.43
N ALA A 65 13.32 5.27 6.65
CA ALA A 65 12.23 4.78 5.82
C ALA A 65 11.00 5.71 5.84
N GLY A 66 10.67 6.27 7.00
CA GLY A 66 9.55 7.17 7.16
C GLY A 66 9.75 8.52 6.47
N ILE A 67 10.92 9.14 6.64
CA ILE A 67 11.25 10.40 5.93
C ILE A 67 11.26 10.20 4.41
N MET A 68 11.87 9.11 3.92
CA MET A 68 11.88 8.79 2.49
C MET A 68 10.46 8.52 1.96
N ASN A 69 9.60 7.87 2.74
CA ASN A 69 8.19 7.68 2.37
C ASN A 69 7.42 9.01 2.25
N PHE A 70 7.62 9.96 3.16
CA PHE A 70 7.02 11.29 3.03
C PHE A 70 7.55 12.06 1.82
N ALA A 71 8.85 11.98 1.53
CA ALA A 71 9.42 12.54 0.32
C ALA A 71 8.79 11.92 -0.95
N ASN A 72 8.55 10.60 -0.92
CA ASN A 72 7.84 9.84 -1.95
C ASN A 72 6.31 10.05 -1.95
N LYS A 73 5.77 10.97 -1.13
CA LYS A 73 4.34 11.26 -0.99
C LYS A 73 3.49 10.07 -0.52
N ASN A 74 4.12 9.07 0.11
CA ASN A 74 3.44 7.99 0.79
C ASN A 74 3.12 8.39 2.24
N LEU A 75 1.93 8.98 2.43
CA LEU A 75 1.47 9.44 3.75
C LEU A 75 1.35 8.29 4.76
N PHE A 76 0.73 7.17 4.36
CA PHE A 76 0.52 6.03 5.25
C PHE A 76 1.84 5.43 5.73
N GLY A 77 2.75 5.13 4.79
CA GLY A 77 4.06 4.58 5.13
C GLY A 77 4.90 5.55 5.96
N GLY A 78 4.94 6.82 5.58
CA GLY A 78 5.74 7.83 6.26
C GLY A 78 5.31 8.06 7.71
N THR A 79 4.01 8.21 7.95
CA THR A 79 3.47 8.38 9.30
C THR A 79 3.71 7.15 10.16
N LEU A 80 3.46 5.95 9.62
CA LEU A 80 3.60 4.69 10.36
C LEU A 80 5.05 4.46 10.80
N PHE A 81 6.00 4.52 9.86
CA PHE A 81 7.41 4.25 10.16
C PHE A 81 8.03 5.29 11.10
N LEU A 82 7.65 6.58 11.00
CA LEU A 82 8.13 7.58 11.95
C LEU A 82 7.55 7.38 13.36
N ALA A 83 6.25 7.08 13.47
CA ALA A 83 5.62 6.81 14.75
C ALA A 83 6.29 5.60 15.44
N PHE A 84 6.52 4.51 14.71
CA PHE A 84 7.25 3.37 15.24
C PHE A 84 8.71 3.70 15.56
N SER A 85 9.39 4.48 14.72
CA SER A 85 10.76 4.88 15.01
C SER A 85 10.89 5.54 16.38
N PHE A 86 10.00 6.49 16.68
CA PHE A 86 10.01 7.15 18.00
C PHE A 86 9.62 6.19 19.13
N ASN A 87 8.68 5.27 18.89
CA ASN A 87 8.37 4.21 19.85
C ASN A 87 9.58 3.29 20.14
N TRP A 88 10.37 2.95 19.12
CA TRP A 88 11.62 2.18 19.29
C TRP A 88 12.71 2.97 20.02
N MET A 89 12.77 4.30 19.82
CA MET A 89 13.65 5.17 20.59
C MET A 89 13.24 5.23 22.07
N LEU A 90 11.93 5.23 22.37
CA LEU A 90 11.43 5.06 23.74
C LEU A 90 11.81 3.70 24.32
N ASN A 91 11.67 2.61 23.56
CA ASN A 91 12.13 1.28 23.99
C ASN A 91 13.64 1.24 24.30
N TYR A 92 14.46 1.92 23.49
CA TYR A 92 15.89 2.10 23.80
C TYR A 92 16.09 2.79 25.15
N MET A 93 15.38 3.89 25.42
CA MET A 93 15.49 4.61 26.68
C MET A 93 15.02 3.76 27.88
N VAL A 94 13.92 3.03 27.73
CA VAL A 94 13.37 2.15 28.77
C VAL A 94 14.35 1.02 29.08
N LEU A 95 14.84 0.30 28.08
CA LEU A 95 15.77 -0.81 28.29
C LEU A 95 17.11 -0.34 28.87
N SER A 96 17.62 0.81 28.41
CA SER A 96 18.84 1.41 28.97
C SER A 96 18.64 1.82 30.43
N GLY A 97 17.49 2.45 30.75
CA GLY A 97 17.13 2.80 32.12
C GLY A 97 17.01 1.57 33.02
N LEU A 98 16.35 0.51 32.55
CA LEU A 98 16.20 -0.75 33.30
C LEU A 98 17.56 -1.40 33.57
N ALA A 99 18.49 -1.37 32.62
CA ALA A 99 19.86 -1.84 32.82
C ALA A 99 20.62 -1.04 33.91
N GLU A 100 20.18 0.18 34.19
CA GLU A 100 20.73 1.07 35.22
C GLU A 100 19.88 1.07 36.51
N GLY A 101 18.89 0.17 36.62
CA GLY A 101 18.00 0.07 37.77
C GLY A 101 16.94 1.17 37.85
N ARG A 102 16.70 1.91 36.76
CA ARG A 102 15.65 2.93 36.67
C ARG A 102 14.44 2.39 35.90
N ALA A 103 13.33 2.21 36.62
CA ALA A 103 12.07 1.83 36.00
C ALA A 103 11.33 3.07 35.45
N PRO A 104 10.68 2.97 34.28
CA PRO A 104 9.77 4.00 33.80
C PRO A 104 8.48 4.07 34.64
N ASP A 105 7.78 5.20 34.58
CA ASP A 105 6.47 5.32 35.20
C ASP A 105 5.44 4.43 34.49
N HIS A 106 4.81 3.53 35.25
CA HIS A 106 3.85 2.57 34.73
C HIS A 106 2.57 3.22 34.20
N GLY A 107 2.05 4.24 34.89
CA GLY A 107 0.79 4.91 34.51
C GLY A 107 0.93 5.65 33.18
N VAL A 108 2.07 6.32 32.98
CA VAL A 108 2.39 7.01 31.72
C VAL A 108 2.51 6.01 30.57
N LEU A 109 3.23 4.89 30.77
CA LEU A 109 3.36 3.85 29.74
C LEU A 109 2.01 3.22 29.38
N LEU A 110 1.19 2.90 30.38
CA LEU A 110 -0.13 2.32 30.15
C LEU A 110 -1.04 3.27 29.36
N ALA A 111 -1.05 4.57 29.70
CA ALA A 111 -1.83 5.57 28.97
C ALA A 111 -1.34 5.73 27.52
N ALA A 112 -0.02 5.73 27.31
CA ALA A 112 0.57 5.80 25.98
C ALA A 112 0.27 4.56 25.14
N ASP A 113 0.40 3.35 25.71
CA ASP A 113 0.07 2.09 25.04
C ASP A 113 -1.43 2.00 24.68
N ALA A 114 -2.33 2.50 25.54
CA ALA A 114 -3.76 2.56 25.26
C ALA A 114 -4.08 3.52 24.10
N CYS A 115 -3.43 4.69 24.05
CA CYS A 115 -3.56 5.63 22.93
C CYS A 115 -3.01 5.02 21.63
N ALA A 116 -1.83 4.38 21.70
CA ALA A 116 -1.21 3.71 20.57
C ALA A 116 -2.10 2.61 20.00
N LEU A 117 -2.79 1.82 20.84
CA LEU A 117 -3.75 0.82 20.40
C LEU A 117 -4.87 1.42 19.54
N VAL A 118 -5.46 2.54 19.97
CA VAL A 118 -6.52 3.21 19.20
C VAL A 118 -5.99 3.68 17.84
N ILE A 119 -4.78 4.22 17.81
CA ILE A 119 -4.12 4.64 16.58
C ILE A 119 -3.90 3.43 15.65
N PHE A 120 -3.33 2.35 16.16
CA PHE A 120 -3.01 1.17 15.34
C PHE A 120 -4.25 0.49 14.78
N VAL A 121 -5.36 0.40 15.53
CA VAL A 121 -6.62 -0.13 15.01
C VAL A 121 -7.11 0.64 13.77
N VAL A 122 -6.97 1.97 13.77
CA VAL A 122 -7.31 2.80 12.61
C VAL A 122 -6.35 2.54 11.44
N PHE A 123 -5.06 2.40 11.72
CA PHE A 123 -4.06 2.05 10.72
C PHE A 123 -4.31 0.65 10.13
N THR A 124 -4.64 -0.36 10.94
CA THR A 124 -5.00 -1.71 10.51
C THR A 124 -6.15 -1.68 9.51
N TYR A 125 -7.20 -0.90 9.81
CA TYR A 125 -8.30 -0.69 8.88
C TYR A 125 -7.82 -0.07 7.55
N GLY A 126 -7.02 1.00 7.61
CA GLY A 126 -6.48 1.66 6.41
C GLY A 126 -5.59 0.72 5.58
N PHE A 127 -4.75 -0.07 6.23
CA PHE A 127 -3.84 -0.99 5.55
C PHE A 127 -4.54 -2.20 4.90
N GLY A 128 -5.75 -2.53 5.35
CA GLY A 128 -6.62 -3.49 4.69
C GLY A 128 -6.96 -3.15 3.24
N PHE A 129 -6.87 -1.89 2.82
CA PHE A 129 -7.05 -1.49 1.41
C PHE A 129 -5.81 -1.74 0.53
N PHE A 130 -4.63 -2.02 1.10
CA PHE A 130 -3.39 -2.27 0.33
C PHE A 130 -3.08 -3.76 0.19
N SER A 131 -3.09 -4.53 1.28
CA SER A 131 -2.81 -5.97 1.25
C SER A 131 -3.36 -6.69 2.50
N LYS A 132 -3.87 -7.90 2.33
CA LYS A 132 -4.21 -8.80 3.46
C LYS A 132 -3.01 -9.10 4.35
N LEU A 133 -1.80 -9.09 3.79
CA LEU A 133 -0.59 -9.36 4.55
C LEU A 133 -0.21 -8.17 5.44
N LEU A 134 -0.33 -6.94 4.92
CA LEU A 134 -0.15 -5.73 5.72
C LEU A 134 -1.24 -5.56 6.78
N PHE A 135 -2.47 -5.95 6.45
CA PHE A 135 -3.56 -6.04 7.43
C PHE A 135 -3.23 -7.01 8.57
N LEU A 136 -2.80 -8.23 8.25
CA LEU A 136 -2.42 -9.22 9.27
C LEU A 136 -1.23 -8.74 10.12
N PHE A 137 -0.25 -8.10 9.48
CA PHE A 137 0.89 -7.51 10.17
C PHE A 137 0.48 -6.45 11.20
N LEU A 138 -0.45 -5.55 10.87
CA LEU A 138 -0.93 -4.56 11.85
C LEU A 138 -1.93 -5.13 12.86
N LEU A 139 -2.74 -6.13 12.47
CA LEU A 139 -3.59 -6.85 13.41
C LEU A 139 -2.75 -7.53 14.50
N ASP A 140 -1.61 -8.10 14.16
CA ASP A 140 -0.66 -8.66 15.13
C ASP A 140 -0.17 -7.60 16.14
N ILE A 141 0.10 -6.37 15.65
CA ILE A 141 0.44 -5.22 16.51
C ILE A 141 -0.74 -4.84 17.41
N ASP A 142 -1.97 -4.79 16.87
CA ASP A 142 -3.17 -4.48 17.66
C ASP A 142 -3.34 -5.48 18.80
N LEU A 143 -3.17 -6.78 18.52
CA LEU A 143 -3.25 -7.84 19.53
C LEU A 143 -2.13 -7.74 20.55
N LEU A 144 -0.91 -7.38 20.13
CA LEU A 144 0.22 -7.12 21.00
C LEU A 144 -0.09 -5.97 21.97
N TYR A 145 -0.53 -4.81 21.46
CA TYR A 145 -0.84 -3.64 22.28
C TYR A 145 -2.06 -3.86 23.16
N LEU A 146 -3.09 -4.56 22.67
CA LEU A 146 -4.22 -4.98 23.49
C LEU A 146 -3.76 -5.84 24.67
N GLY A 147 -2.88 -6.81 24.40
CA GLY A 147 -2.25 -7.63 25.43
C GLY A 147 -1.50 -6.79 26.46
N LYS A 148 -0.65 -5.85 26.01
CA LYS A 148 0.10 -4.93 26.89
C LYS A 148 -0.82 -4.07 27.76
N VAL A 149 -1.88 -3.51 27.19
CA VAL A 149 -2.82 -2.65 27.92
C VAL A 149 -3.58 -3.45 28.98
N ILE A 150 -4.11 -4.63 28.64
CA ILE A 150 -4.81 -5.48 29.62
C ILE A 150 -3.83 -5.93 30.73
N ASN A 151 -2.62 -6.34 30.36
CA ASN A 151 -1.58 -6.72 31.31
C ASN A 151 -1.27 -5.56 32.27
N GLY A 152 -0.99 -4.36 31.74
CA GLY A 152 -0.67 -3.20 32.56
C GLY A 152 -1.83 -2.67 33.40
N ALA A 153 -3.08 -2.78 32.93
CA ALA A 153 -4.25 -2.35 33.69
C ALA A 153 -4.65 -3.31 34.82
N THR A 154 -4.42 -4.61 34.63
CA THR A 154 -4.87 -5.66 35.58
C THR A 154 -3.74 -6.26 36.43
N GLY A 155 -2.48 -6.06 36.03
CA GLY A 155 -1.32 -6.71 36.62
C GLY A 155 -1.22 -8.22 36.32
N THR A 156 -2.01 -8.74 35.37
CA THR A 156 -2.00 -10.18 35.05
C THR A 156 -0.75 -10.60 34.30
N ALA A 157 -0.08 -11.67 34.77
CA ALA A 157 1.05 -12.26 34.06
C ALA A 157 0.63 -13.20 32.91
N ALA A 158 -0.66 -13.56 32.81
CA ALA A 158 -1.15 -14.53 31.83
C ALA A 158 -0.92 -14.09 30.37
N LEU A 159 -0.78 -12.78 30.14
CA LEU A 159 -0.57 -12.20 28.81
C LEU A 159 0.92 -12.06 28.42
N ASN A 160 1.86 -12.34 29.33
CA ASN A 160 3.29 -12.22 29.04
C ASN A 160 3.71 -13.10 27.85
N LEU A 161 3.30 -14.38 27.85
CA LEU A 161 3.64 -15.31 26.78
C LEU A 161 2.95 -14.93 25.45
N PRO A 162 1.64 -14.63 25.39
CA PRO A 162 1.02 -14.08 24.18
C PRO A 162 1.73 -12.86 23.60
N ILE A 163 2.09 -11.87 24.43
CA ILE A 163 2.80 -10.66 24.00
C ILE A 163 4.17 -11.02 23.39
N ALA A 164 4.90 -11.95 24.01
CA ALA A 164 6.18 -12.44 23.48
C ALA A 164 6.00 -13.14 22.12
N VAL A 165 4.97 -13.98 21.97
CA VAL A 165 4.65 -14.65 20.70
C VAL A 165 4.30 -13.65 19.61
N PHE A 166 3.46 -12.65 19.89
CA PHE A 166 3.15 -11.59 18.93
C PHE A 166 4.40 -10.79 18.55
N THR A 167 5.31 -10.53 19.49
CA THR A 167 6.59 -9.84 19.18
C THR A 167 7.42 -10.62 18.15
N VAL A 168 7.46 -11.96 18.26
CA VAL A 168 8.16 -12.82 17.29
C VAL A 168 7.40 -12.87 15.97
N ALA A 169 6.08 -13.05 16.01
CA ALA A 169 5.22 -13.09 14.82
C ALA A 169 5.36 -11.80 14.00
N LEU A 170 5.37 -10.64 14.66
CA LEU A 170 5.61 -9.33 14.07
C LEU A 170 6.94 -9.30 13.30
N GLY A 171 8.03 -9.77 13.92
CA GLY A 171 9.35 -9.82 13.30
C GLY A 171 9.37 -10.71 12.05
N VAL A 172 8.73 -11.88 12.12
CA VAL A 172 8.64 -12.83 10.99
C VAL A 172 7.81 -12.26 9.84
N LEU A 173 6.64 -11.68 10.13
CA LEU A 173 5.79 -11.02 9.13
C LEU A 173 6.53 -9.86 8.48
N SER A 174 7.24 -9.05 9.26
CA SER A 174 8.09 -7.96 8.78
C SER A 174 9.15 -8.45 7.79
N LEU A 175 9.90 -9.49 8.15
CA LEU A 175 10.91 -10.11 7.26
C LEU A 175 10.31 -10.63 5.97
N TYR A 176 9.19 -11.34 6.07
CA TYR A 176 8.53 -11.90 4.89
C TYR A 176 8.11 -10.80 3.92
N ILE A 177 7.50 -9.72 4.43
CA ILE A 177 7.09 -8.58 3.59
C ILE A 177 8.32 -7.91 2.97
N ALA A 178 9.37 -7.66 3.77
CA ALA A 178 10.61 -7.05 3.27
C ALA A 178 11.26 -7.89 2.17
N PHE A 179 11.37 -9.20 2.34
CA PHE A 179 11.91 -10.12 1.33
C PHE A 179 11.03 -10.19 0.09
N ALA A 180 9.71 -10.17 0.24
CA ALA A 180 8.82 -10.12 -0.91
C ALA A 180 9.04 -8.86 -1.75
N MET A 181 9.26 -7.71 -1.09
CA MET A 181 9.51 -6.44 -1.77
C MET A 181 10.90 -6.37 -2.42
N LEU A 182 11.92 -7.02 -1.85
CA LEU A 182 13.29 -7.01 -2.40
C LEU A 182 13.51 -8.09 -3.46
N ILE A 183 13.03 -9.31 -3.23
CA ILE A 183 13.36 -10.48 -4.05
C ILE A 183 12.43 -10.63 -5.25
N ASN A 184 11.13 -10.37 -5.11
CA ASN A 184 10.21 -10.55 -6.24
C ASN A 184 10.57 -9.68 -7.47
N PRO A 185 10.94 -8.40 -7.31
CA PRO A 185 11.37 -7.57 -8.45
C PRO A 185 12.67 -8.07 -9.08
N VAL A 186 13.66 -8.45 -8.26
CA VAL A 186 14.96 -8.96 -8.73
C VAL A 186 14.81 -10.29 -9.45
N ALA A 187 13.94 -11.17 -8.94
CA ALA A 187 13.68 -12.48 -9.54
C ALA A 187 12.72 -12.43 -10.73
N ASN A 188 12.12 -11.27 -11.01
CA ASN A 188 11.07 -11.07 -12.01
C ASN A 188 9.94 -12.13 -11.95
N ARG A 189 9.65 -12.63 -10.74
CA ARG A 189 8.59 -13.60 -10.46
C ARG A 189 8.18 -13.50 -8.99
N ARG A 190 6.97 -13.98 -8.68
CA ARG A 190 6.46 -14.02 -7.30
C ARG A 190 7.05 -15.19 -6.52
N VAL A 191 8.29 -15.04 -6.04
CA VAL A 191 8.95 -16.00 -5.14
C VAL A 191 8.26 -16.02 -3.78
N PHE A 192 7.97 -14.83 -3.24
CA PHE A 192 7.19 -14.64 -2.03
C PHE A 192 5.79 -14.14 -2.40
N PRO A 193 4.75 -14.97 -2.32
CA PRO A 193 3.40 -14.53 -2.66
C PRO A 193 2.90 -13.45 -1.69
N VAL A 194 2.42 -12.34 -2.25
CA VAL A 194 1.77 -11.27 -1.49
C VAL A 194 0.30 -11.22 -1.93
N PRO A 195 -0.65 -11.50 -1.02
CA PRO A 195 -2.07 -11.43 -1.34
C PRO A 195 -2.50 -9.97 -1.58
N GLY A 196 -3.52 -9.80 -2.42
CA GLY A 196 -4.15 -8.49 -2.67
C GLY A 196 -4.87 -7.92 -1.44
N PRO A 197 -5.56 -6.77 -1.59
CA PRO A 197 -6.26 -6.09 -0.51
C PRO A 197 -7.28 -6.96 0.24
N ALA A 198 -7.47 -6.66 1.53
CA ALA A 198 -8.55 -7.24 2.35
C ALA A 198 -9.89 -6.56 2.06
N TYR A 199 -9.87 -5.25 1.80
CA TYR A 199 -11.05 -4.43 1.53
C TYR A 199 -11.02 -3.86 0.11
N ARG A 200 -12.19 -3.56 -0.43
CA ARG A 200 -12.34 -2.86 -1.72
C ARG A 200 -12.71 -1.41 -1.43
N PRO A 201 -12.00 -0.41 -2.00
CA PRO A 201 -12.38 0.98 -1.83
C PRO A 201 -13.75 1.22 -2.49
N ALA A 202 -14.54 2.12 -1.89
CA ALA A 202 -15.75 2.59 -2.54
C ALA A 202 -15.39 3.27 -3.87
N PRO A 203 -16.24 3.15 -4.91
CA PRO A 203 -16.06 3.92 -6.13
C PRO A 203 -16.02 5.41 -5.78
N ALA A 204 -15.10 6.17 -6.40
CA ALA A 204 -15.04 7.61 -6.21
C ALA A 204 -16.41 8.23 -6.58
N THR A 205 -16.99 9.01 -5.67
CA THR A 205 -18.29 9.65 -5.87
C THR A 205 -18.22 10.61 -7.06
N GLY A 206 -19.14 10.44 -8.01
CA GLY A 206 -19.24 11.30 -9.20
C GLY A 206 -18.48 10.82 -10.45
N PHE A 207 -17.77 9.69 -10.38
CA PHE A 207 -17.14 9.09 -11.56
C PHE A 207 -17.98 7.95 -12.14
N ASP A 208 -18.86 8.26 -13.09
CA ASP A 208 -19.54 7.22 -13.86
C ASP A 208 -18.64 6.72 -15.01
N ALA A 209 -17.84 5.71 -14.71
CA ALA A 209 -17.01 5.05 -15.71
C ALA A 209 -17.81 4.21 -16.72
N SER A 210 -19.14 4.10 -16.59
CA SER A 210 -19.97 3.25 -17.45
C SER A 210 -19.88 3.67 -18.91
N VAL A 211 -19.95 4.98 -19.19
CA VAL A 211 -19.87 5.53 -20.55
C VAL A 211 -18.53 5.17 -21.19
N ARG A 212 -17.42 5.49 -20.53
CA ARG A 212 -16.07 5.20 -21.03
C ARG A 212 -15.82 3.71 -21.24
N ARG A 213 -16.24 2.88 -20.29
CA ARG A 213 -16.13 1.41 -20.41
C ARG A 213 -16.92 0.89 -21.59
N THR A 214 -18.12 1.42 -21.81
CA THR A 214 -18.98 1.02 -22.92
C THR A 214 -18.38 1.45 -24.26
N VAL A 215 -17.85 2.68 -24.35
CA VAL A 215 -17.13 3.14 -25.57
C VAL A 215 -15.96 2.22 -25.88
N LEU A 216 -15.10 1.92 -24.88
CA LEU A 216 -13.97 1.01 -25.08
C LEU A 216 -14.42 -0.41 -25.46
N GLU A 217 -15.52 -0.92 -24.88
CA GLU A 217 -16.07 -2.22 -25.21
C GLU A 217 -16.58 -2.31 -26.65
N ILE A 218 -17.35 -1.31 -27.11
CA ILE A 218 -17.85 -1.26 -28.49
C ILE A 218 -16.67 -1.31 -29.46
N LEU A 219 -15.67 -0.46 -29.24
CA LEU A 219 -14.51 -0.39 -30.12
C LEU A 219 -13.61 -1.62 -29.99
N TYR A 220 -13.58 -2.28 -28.83
CA TYR A 220 -12.86 -3.54 -28.65
C TYR A 220 -13.52 -4.67 -29.43
N ARG A 221 -14.85 -4.76 -29.42
CA ARG A 221 -15.59 -5.75 -30.25
C ARG A 221 -15.30 -5.53 -31.73
N HIS A 222 -15.36 -4.27 -32.18
CA HIS A 222 -14.98 -3.92 -33.55
C HIS A 222 -13.53 -4.32 -33.86
N PHE A 223 -12.60 -4.05 -32.95
CA PHE A 223 -11.19 -4.45 -33.10
C PHE A 223 -11.02 -5.96 -33.22
N ARG A 224 -11.79 -6.76 -32.48
CA ARG A 224 -11.73 -8.24 -32.55
C ARG A 224 -12.14 -8.79 -33.92
N GLU A 225 -12.99 -8.08 -34.64
CA GLU A 225 -13.52 -8.49 -35.94
C GLU A 225 -12.77 -7.84 -37.12
N HIS A 226 -12.33 -6.59 -36.95
CA HIS A 226 -11.80 -5.75 -38.03
C HIS A 226 -10.40 -5.21 -37.76
N ALA A 227 -9.74 -5.65 -36.69
CA ALA A 227 -8.42 -5.17 -36.25
C ALA A 227 -8.41 -3.63 -36.09
N PHE A 228 -7.35 -2.95 -36.53
CA PHE A 228 -7.22 -1.49 -36.40
C PHE A 228 -7.95 -0.70 -37.50
N GLN A 229 -8.95 -1.28 -38.14
CA GLN A 229 -9.84 -0.51 -39.02
C GLN A 229 -10.68 0.48 -38.20
N GLU A 230 -11.04 1.60 -38.83
CA GLU A 230 -11.86 2.60 -38.17
C GLU A 230 -13.35 2.25 -38.26
N MET A 231 -14.04 2.29 -37.12
CA MET A 231 -15.49 2.18 -37.05
C MET A 231 -16.13 3.49 -37.53
N PRO A 232 -17.04 3.46 -38.51
CA PRO A 232 -17.79 4.64 -38.92
C PRO A 232 -18.62 5.23 -37.79
N ARG A 233 -18.79 6.57 -37.78
CA ARG A 233 -19.58 7.28 -36.76
C ARG A 233 -20.98 6.68 -36.57
N ASP A 234 -21.68 6.38 -37.65
CA ASP A 234 -23.08 5.95 -37.57
C ASP A 234 -23.23 4.56 -36.92
N ASP A 235 -22.25 3.68 -37.14
CA ASP A 235 -22.18 2.37 -36.48
C ASP A 235 -21.89 2.52 -35.00
N PHE A 236 -20.90 3.36 -34.67
CA PHE A 236 -20.54 3.65 -33.29
C PHE A 236 -21.69 4.28 -32.49
N LEU A 237 -22.36 5.30 -33.06
CA LEU A 237 -23.47 5.97 -32.40
C LEU A 237 -24.68 5.06 -32.24
N ARG A 238 -24.94 4.18 -33.21
CA ARG A 238 -26.01 3.16 -33.12
C ARG A 238 -25.74 2.19 -31.97
N GLU A 239 -24.53 1.65 -31.87
CA GLU A 239 -24.16 0.77 -30.76
C GLU A 239 -24.13 1.48 -29.41
N SER A 240 -23.62 2.72 -29.37
CA SER A 240 -23.59 3.54 -28.17
C SER A 240 -25.00 3.80 -27.66
N ARG A 241 -25.93 4.20 -28.55
CA ARG A 241 -27.33 4.43 -28.19
C ARG A 241 -28.03 3.15 -27.72
N ALA A 242 -27.73 2.00 -28.33
CA ALA A 242 -28.29 0.72 -27.91
C ALA A 242 -27.90 0.32 -26.47
N ARG A 243 -26.74 0.78 -25.97
CA ARG A 243 -26.22 0.43 -24.63
C ARG A 243 -26.40 1.53 -23.59
N LEU A 244 -26.31 2.79 -24.00
CA LEU A 244 -26.28 3.96 -23.12
C LEU A 244 -27.53 4.85 -23.27
N GLY A 245 -28.44 4.54 -24.21
CA GLY A 245 -29.59 5.40 -24.51
C GLY A 245 -29.17 6.73 -25.13
N GLU A 246 -29.82 7.82 -24.72
CA GLU A 246 -29.58 9.17 -25.25
C GLU A 246 -28.43 9.93 -24.54
N ILE A 247 -27.56 9.22 -23.82
CA ILE A 247 -26.41 9.84 -23.16
C ILE A 247 -25.44 10.39 -24.21
N ASN A 248 -25.01 11.65 -24.03
CA ASN A 248 -24.02 12.27 -24.90
C ASN A 248 -22.62 11.66 -24.66
N VAL A 249 -22.19 10.78 -25.56
CA VAL A 249 -20.88 10.11 -25.49
C VAL A 249 -19.71 10.98 -25.98
N GLN A 250 -19.98 12.13 -26.61
CA GLN A 250 -18.96 12.98 -27.23
C GLN A 250 -17.83 13.39 -26.26
N PRO A 251 -18.11 13.90 -25.05
CA PRO A 251 -17.05 14.32 -24.12
C PRO A 251 -16.13 13.16 -23.73
N ASP A 252 -16.68 11.96 -23.53
CA ASP A 252 -15.91 10.78 -23.15
C ASP A 252 -15.06 10.25 -24.31
N VAL A 253 -15.55 10.32 -25.55
CA VAL A 253 -14.75 9.95 -26.73
C VAL A 253 -13.55 10.90 -26.88
N PHE A 254 -13.75 12.21 -26.77
CA PHE A 254 -12.64 13.18 -26.82
C PHE A 254 -11.67 12.99 -25.65
N TYR A 255 -12.18 12.72 -24.45
CA TYR A 255 -11.33 12.42 -23.29
C TYR A 255 -10.47 11.15 -23.52
N LEU A 256 -11.07 10.07 -24.03
CA LEU A 256 -10.34 8.84 -24.34
C LEU A 256 -9.32 9.04 -25.47
N ALA A 257 -9.62 9.94 -26.41
CA ALA A 257 -8.69 10.32 -27.47
C ALA A 257 -7.49 11.11 -26.94
N GLU A 258 -7.71 12.08 -26.05
CA GLU A 258 -6.64 12.82 -25.37
C GLU A 258 -5.75 11.87 -24.54
N ARG A 259 -6.34 10.83 -23.96
CA ARG A 259 -5.63 9.76 -23.25
C ARG A 259 -4.93 8.75 -24.17
N ARG A 260 -4.96 8.95 -25.49
CA ARG A 260 -4.39 8.06 -26.52
C ARG A 260 -4.96 6.65 -26.53
N LEU A 261 -6.14 6.44 -25.95
CA LEU A 261 -6.81 5.13 -25.92
C LEU A 261 -7.69 4.91 -27.16
N VAL A 262 -8.20 6.00 -27.72
CA VAL A 262 -9.04 6.02 -28.93
C VAL A 262 -8.38 6.96 -29.94
N SER A 263 -8.34 6.55 -31.21
CA SER A 263 -7.98 7.42 -32.31
C SER A 263 -9.26 7.87 -33.00
N ILE A 264 -9.40 9.17 -33.25
CA ILE A 264 -10.57 9.75 -33.89
C ILE A 264 -10.18 10.41 -35.22
N THR A 265 -11.01 10.22 -36.23
CA THR A 265 -10.98 11.00 -37.46
C THR A 265 -12.08 12.06 -37.36
N PRO A 266 -11.74 13.35 -37.23
CA PRO A 266 -12.73 14.41 -37.05
C PRO A 266 -13.58 14.61 -38.32
N ALA A 267 -14.78 15.16 -38.14
CA ALA A 267 -15.64 15.62 -39.23
C ALA A 267 -15.84 17.13 -39.15
N GLU A 268 -16.31 17.74 -40.23
CA GLU A 268 -16.70 19.15 -40.26
C GLU A 268 -18.06 19.36 -39.59
N SER A 269 -18.22 20.53 -38.95
CA SER A 269 -19.46 20.94 -38.30
C SER A 269 -20.66 20.85 -39.27
N PRO A 270 -21.82 20.31 -38.84
CA PRO A 270 -22.22 20.03 -37.46
C PRO A 270 -21.80 18.66 -36.92
N ALA A 271 -21.14 17.82 -37.72
CA ALA A 271 -20.65 16.53 -37.26
C ALA A 271 -19.30 16.71 -36.52
N TRP A 272 -19.11 15.97 -35.43
CA TRP A 272 -17.87 16.04 -34.63
C TRP A 272 -16.94 14.84 -34.84
N LEU A 273 -17.40 13.82 -35.58
CA LEU A 273 -16.69 12.55 -35.78
C LEU A 273 -17.00 11.99 -37.17
N LYS A 274 -15.99 11.51 -37.88
CA LYS A 274 -16.18 10.72 -39.10
C LYS A 274 -16.11 9.23 -38.79
N SER A 275 -15.09 8.85 -38.03
CA SER A 275 -14.80 7.48 -37.66
C SER A 275 -13.83 7.45 -36.47
N LEU A 276 -13.73 6.31 -35.79
CA LEU A 276 -12.86 6.12 -34.64
C LEU A 276 -12.42 4.67 -34.49
N ARG A 277 -11.33 4.43 -33.77
CA ARG A 277 -10.86 3.08 -33.43
C ARG A 277 -10.13 3.07 -32.09
N LEU A 278 -9.94 1.89 -31.52
CA LEU A 278 -8.95 1.72 -30.46
C LEU A 278 -7.53 1.89 -30.99
N THR A 279 -6.67 2.44 -30.12
CA THR A 279 -5.22 2.35 -30.26
C THR A 279 -4.72 1.06 -29.60
N ALA A 280 -3.44 0.72 -29.80
CA ALA A 280 -2.81 -0.38 -29.08
C ALA A 280 -2.90 -0.19 -27.55
N GLU A 281 -2.63 1.03 -27.05
CA GLU A 281 -2.77 1.37 -25.63
C GLU A 281 -4.20 1.16 -25.11
N GLY A 282 -5.21 1.49 -25.93
CA GLY A 282 -6.62 1.25 -25.64
C GLY A 282 -6.98 -0.23 -25.53
N VAL A 283 -6.46 -1.06 -26.44
CA VAL A 283 -6.61 -2.52 -26.42
C VAL A 283 -6.00 -3.10 -25.13
N ASP A 284 -4.74 -2.76 -24.84
CA ASP A 284 -4.04 -3.25 -23.65
C ASP A 284 -4.71 -2.83 -22.35
N LEU A 285 -5.24 -1.60 -22.29
CA LEU A 285 -6.00 -1.14 -21.14
C LEU A 285 -7.29 -1.95 -20.99
N TYR A 286 -8.05 -2.16 -22.07
CA TYR A 286 -9.30 -2.91 -22.02
C TYR A 286 -9.06 -4.37 -21.61
N GLU A 287 -8.08 -5.05 -22.18
CA GLU A 287 -7.76 -6.43 -21.81
C GLU A 287 -7.32 -6.58 -20.35
N ARG A 288 -6.52 -5.63 -19.84
CA ARG A 288 -6.12 -5.61 -18.43
C ARG A 288 -7.29 -5.38 -17.48
N THR A 289 -8.16 -4.43 -17.80
CA THR A 289 -9.19 -3.95 -16.87
C THR A 289 -10.50 -4.72 -16.97
N ALA A 290 -10.92 -5.14 -18.17
CA ALA A 290 -12.19 -5.83 -18.40
C ALA A 290 -12.03 -7.35 -18.43
N LEU A 291 -10.89 -7.88 -18.91
CA LEU A 291 -10.66 -9.33 -19.05
C LEU A 291 -9.72 -9.91 -17.98
N GLY A 292 -9.15 -9.05 -17.12
CA GLY A 292 -8.23 -9.48 -16.05
C GLY A 292 -6.92 -10.09 -16.55
N LYS A 293 -6.58 -9.91 -17.84
CA LYS A 293 -5.34 -10.42 -18.40
C LYS A 293 -4.17 -9.56 -17.89
N SER A 294 -3.32 -10.16 -17.07
CA SER A 294 -2.06 -9.53 -16.67
C SER A 294 -1.11 -9.61 -17.86
N GLY A 295 -0.72 -8.46 -18.41
CA GLY A 295 0.03 -8.36 -19.66
C GLY A 295 1.31 -9.19 -19.65
N SER A 296 1.48 -10.03 -20.67
CA SER A 296 2.77 -10.58 -21.08
C SER A 296 2.86 -10.50 -22.60
N LEU A 297 3.51 -9.44 -23.07
CA LEU A 297 4.25 -9.38 -24.33
C LEU A 297 5.54 -8.62 -24.04
#